data_AF-A0A226I5C7-F1
#
_entry.id   AF-A0A226I5C7-F1
#
_cell.length_a   1.000
_cell.length_b   1.000
_cell.length_c   1.000
_cell.angle_alpha   90.00
_cell.angle_beta   90.00
_cell.angle_gamma   90.00
#
_symmetry.space_group_name_H-M   'P 1'
#
loop_
_entity.id
_entity.type
_entity.pdbx_description
1 polymer ?
#
loop_
_entity_poly.entity_id
_entity_poly.type
_entity_poly.pdbx_seq_one_letter_code
_entity_poly.pdbx_strand_id
1 'polypeptide(L)' 'MKFLKYVFLVLGVLSAIGFINSFFKLELTHELFFFKANIWIYRIYQLTLAAVFIIAYFNKRDKEI' A
#
# COMPACT_ATOMS: atom_id res chain seq x y z
N MET A 1 12.74 -12.90 -12.54
CA MET A 1 11.38 -13.34 -12.96
C MET A 1 10.54 -12.11 -13.25
N LYS A 2 10.42 -11.73 -14.54
CA LYS A 2 9.80 -10.48 -15.00
C LYS A 2 8.35 -10.26 -14.54
N PHE A 3 7.62 -11.30 -14.11
CA PHE A 3 6.25 -11.19 -13.61
C PHE A 3 6.16 -10.57 -12.21
N LEU A 4 7.12 -10.85 -11.32
CA LEU A 4 7.07 -10.39 -9.92
C LEU A 4 7.08 -8.86 -9.80
N LYS A 5 7.77 -8.13 -10.69
CA LYS A 5 7.80 -6.66 -10.63
C LYS A 5 6.42 -6.05 -10.88
N TYR A 6 5.65 -6.59 -11.83
CA TYR A 6 4.29 -6.11 -12.08
C TYR A 6 3.37 -6.40 -10.90
N VAL A 7 3.56 -7.52 -10.18
CA VAL A 7 2.83 -7.81 -8.94
C VAL A 7 3.10 -6.76 -7.86
N PHE A 8 4.37 -6.38 -7.65
CA PHE A 8 4.72 -5.30 -6.70
C PHE A 8 4.10 -3.97 -7.10
N LEU A 9 4.11 -3.63 -8.40
CA LEU A 9 3.47 -2.43 -8.90
C LEU A 9 1.96 -2.42 -8.64
N VAL A 10 1.28 -3.52 -8.96
CA VAL A 10 -0.18 -3.66 -8.75
C VAL A 10 -0.53 -3.57 -7.27
N LEU A 11 0.22 -4.24 -6.39
CA LEU A 11 0.02 -4.16 -4.93
C LEU A 11 0.24 -2.74 -4.39
N GLY A 12 1.24 -2.03 -4.89
CA GLY A 12 1.50 -0.64 -4.54
C GLY A 12 0.35 0.29 -4.97
N VAL A 13 -0.15 0.13 -6.20
CA VAL A 13 -1.29 0.91 -6.72
C VAL A 13 -2.56 0.60 -5.95
N LEU A 14 -2.87 -0.66 -5.67
CA LEU A 14 -4.03 -1.05 -4.87
C LEU A 14 -3.98 -0.46 -3.46
N SER A 15 -2.79 -0.45 -2.84
CA SER A 15 -2.58 0.16 -1.52
C SER A 15 -2.78 1.68 -1.57
N ALA A 16 -2.29 2.34 -2.62
CA ALA A 16 -2.50 3.78 -2.83
C ALA A 16 -3.99 4.13 -3.05
N ILE A 17 -4.72 3.31 -3.80
CA ILE A 17 -6.19 3.46 -3.96
C ILE A 17 -6.88 3.26 -2.61
N GLY A 18 -6.49 2.26 -1.84
CA GLY A 18 -6.98 2.01 -0.48
C GLY A 18 -6.74 3.20 0.47
N PHE A 19 -5.57 3.84 0.35
CA PHE A 19 -5.24 5.07 1.06
C PHE A 19 -6.15 6.23 0.65
N ILE A 20 -6.33 6.47 -0.65
CA ILE A 20 -7.20 7.55 -1.16
C ILE A 20 -8.65 7.34 -0.71
N ASN A 21 -9.18 6.12 -0.86
CA ASN A 21 -10.54 5.80 -0.43
C ASN A 21 -10.75 6.00 1.08
N SER A 22 -9.70 5.87 1.89
CA SER A 22 -9.79 6.12 3.33
C SER A 22 -10.07 7.59 3.68
N PHE A 23 -9.83 8.54 2.78
CA PHE A 23 -10.17 9.96 3.00
C PHE A 23 -11.66 10.23 2.85
N PHE A 24 -12.36 9.42 2.05
CA PHE A 24 -13.80 9.54 1.83
C PHE A 24 -14.62 8.72 2.82
N LYS A 25 -13.98 7.86 3.63
CA LYS A 25 -14.64 7.19 4.76
C LYS A 25 -14.79 8.15 5.92
N LEU A 26 -16.03 8.32 6.38
CA LEU A 26 -16.39 9.13 7.56
C LEU A 26 -16.13 8.37 8.89
N GLU A 27 -15.72 7.11 8.80
CA GLU A 27 -15.43 6.26 9.95
C GLU A 27 -14.13 6.69 10.64
N LEU A 28 -14.22 6.97 11.94
CA LEU A 28 -13.06 7.33 12.78
C LEU A 28 -12.18 6.11 13.13
N THR A 29 -12.73 4.91 12.99
CA THR A 29 -12.05 3.64 13.29
C THR A 29 -12.19 2.66 12.14
N HIS A 30 -11.12 1.92 11.86
CA HIS A 30 -11.12 0.87 10.86
C HIS A 30 -10.59 -0.43 11.48
N GLU A 31 -11.24 -1.55 11.18
CA GLU A 31 -10.77 -2.86 11.64
C GLU A 31 -9.56 -3.28 10.80
N LEU A 32 -8.39 -3.25 11.43
CA LEU A 32 -7.12 -3.69 10.88
C LEU A 32 -6.74 -5.00 11.58
N PHE A 33 -6.69 -6.11 10.84
CA PHE A 33 -6.29 -7.42 11.37
C PHE A 33 -7.00 -7.78 12.69
N PHE A 34 -8.33 -7.65 12.73
CA PHE A 34 -9.16 -7.95 13.91
C PHE A 34 -9.01 -6.97 15.09
N PHE A 35 -8.26 -5.87 14.93
CA PHE A 35 -8.16 -4.79 15.91
C PHE A 35 -8.74 -3.49 15.37
N LYS A 36 -9.53 -2.77 16.19
CA LYS A 36 -9.99 -1.42 15.86
C LYS A 36 -8.82 -0.45 15.95
N ALA A 37 -8.27 -0.09 14.80
CA ALA A 37 -7.24 0.92 14.69
C ALA A 37 -7.88 2.27 14.35
N ASN A 38 -7.24 3.35 14.78
CA ASN A 38 -7.59 4.69 14.32
C ASN A 38 -7.41 4.76 12.79
N ILE A 39 -8.35 5.41 12.09
CA ILE A 39 -8.27 5.64 10.64
C ILE A 39 -6.93 6.28 10.21
N TRP A 40 -6.32 7.10 11.06
CA TRP A 40 -4.99 7.67 10.84
C TRP A 40 -3.87 6.62 10.83
N ILE A 41 -3.97 5.60 11.70
CA ILE A 41 -3.02 4.47 11.71
C ILE A 41 -3.20 3.63 10.45
N TYR A 42 -4.45 3.40 10.02
CA TYR A 42 -4.74 2.73 8.75
C TYR A 42 -4.17 3.47 7.54
N ARG A 43 -4.27 4.79 7.53
CA ARG A 43 -3.69 5.67 6.51
C ARG A 43 -2.17 5.56 6.45
N ILE A 44 -1.48 5.64 7.59
CA ILE A 44 -0.02 5.50 7.66
C ILE A 44 0.42 4.10 7.20
N TYR A 45 -0.32 3.06 7.60
CA TYR A 45 -0.06 1.68 7.18
C TYR A 45 -0.15 1.53 5.65
N GLN A 46 -1.24 2.01 5.04
CA GLN A 46 -1.43 1.97 3.60
C GLN A 46 -0.35 2.76 2.84
N LEU A 47 0.02 3.94 3.34
CA LEU A 47 1.11 4.75 2.76
C LEU A 47 2.46 4.02 2.82
N THR A 48 2.77 3.44 3.97
CA THR A 48 4.02 2.70 4.19
C THR A 48 4.09 1.48 3.27
N LEU A 49 3.00 0.72 3.15
CA LEU A 49 2.91 -0.41 2.23
C LEU A 49 3.09 0.00 0.78
N ALA A 50 2.38 1.05 0.35
CA ALA A 50 2.50 1.57 -1.01
C ALA A 50 3.95 1.99 -1.30
N ALA A 51 4.59 2.72 -0.40
CA ALA A 51 5.98 3.13 -0.53
C ALA A 51 6.93 1.93 -0.61
N VAL A 52 6.78 0.94 0.28
CA VAL A 52 7.62 -0.28 0.28
C VAL A 52 7.48 -1.04 -1.03
N PHE A 53 6.27 -1.23 -1.53
CA PHE A 53 6.05 -1.96 -2.79
C PHE A 53 6.57 -1.21 -4.01
N ILE A 54 6.39 0.11 -4.04
CA ILE A 54 6.92 0.96 -5.12
C ILE A 54 8.46 0.94 -5.10
N ILE A 55 9.08 1.10 -3.93
CA ILE A 55 10.55 1.03 -3.79
C ILE A 55 11.07 -0.35 -4.18
N ALA A 56 10.41 -1.43 -3.75
CA ALA A 56 10.77 -2.79 -4.14
C ALA A 56 10.66 -3.01 -5.65
N TYR A 57 9.67 -2.40 -6.31
CA TYR A 57 9.55 -2.39 -7.77
C TYR A 57 10.74 -1.70 -8.44
N PHE A 58 11.09 -0.48 -8.01
CA PHE A 58 12.23 0.26 -8.58
C PHE A 58 13.56 -0.45 -8.35
N ASN A 59 13.80 -0.96 -7.14
CA ASN A 59 15.01 -1.75 -6.84
C ASN A 59 15.14 -3.02 -7.68
N LYS A 60 14.02 -3.67 -8.04
CA LYS A 60 14.03 -4.83 -8.96
C LYS A 60 14.18 -4.43 -10.41
N ARG A 61 13.68 -3.25 -10.80
CA ARG A 61 13.89 -2.69 -12.14
C ARG A 61 15.36 -2.37 -12.37
N ASP A 62 16.03 -1.74 -11.41
CA ASP A 62 17.43 -1.32 -11.57
C ASP A 62 18.41 -2.49 -11.52
N LYS A 63 18.08 -3.58 -10.82
CA LYS A 63 18.87 -4.83 -10.82
C LYS A 63 18.68 -5.71 -12.05
N GLU A 64 17.71 -5.39 -12.93
CA GLU A 64 17.48 -6.07 -14.21
C GLU A 64 18.13 -5.32 -15.41
N ILE A 65 18.89 -4.23 -15.17
CA ILE A 65 19.65 -3.47 -16.17
C ILE A 65 21.11 -3.92 -16.17
#